data_AF-A0AAW8TXG9-F1
#
_entry.id   AF-A0AAW8TXG9-F1
#
_cell.length_a   1.000
_cell.length_b   1.000
_cell.length_c   1.000
_cell.angle_alpha   90.00
_cell.angle_beta   90.00
_cell.angle_gamma   90.00
#
_symmetry.space_group_name_H-M   'P 1'
#
loop_
_entity.id
_entity.type
_entity.pdbx_description
1 polymer ?
#
loop_
_entity_poly.entity_id
_entity_poly.type
_entity_poly.pdbx_seq_one_letter_code
_entity_poly.pdbx_strand_id
1 'polypeptide(L)'
;MFAIFRKRSFWIAFASTLVCSLLGKYLSGFPGLNLIGALVIALLIGMLCQISQPLIYSSTEGIGFISNKFLRFGIILLGFRLNLVTLAHSGIKTILLAFVAVSFTIAVVYFFCRLLKVDKELSFLASFGCAICGAAAVMGISPQVKADKDNSVLAVAVVCIMGTVFTLVEVALLKVLPFDSVQFGIMNGASLHEIAHAVAAGEAGGAVALDNAIIMKLSRVLLLAPAALIVGAIYQKRHQKTTDEKQKLPIPWFMLGFLLTSAFGSFGPLSQGVIDQLVALAYIFLGMAMAALGMSVNFKVIIARGRNVFIASFLGSVCLLLLAATSAYLFF
;
A
#
# COMPACT_ATOMS: atom_id res chain seq x y z
N MET A 1 17.18 14.29 -8.63
CA MET A 1 16.96 12.83 -8.54
C MET A 1 18.27 12.04 -8.67
N PHE A 2 19.19 12.41 -9.59
CA PHE A 2 20.44 11.66 -9.79
C PHE A 2 21.50 11.75 -8.68
N ALA A 3 21.43 12.74 -7.79
CA ALA A 3 22.38 12.89 -6.69
C ALA A 3 22.34 11.74 -5.66
N ILE A 4 21.21 11.03 -5.54
CA ILE A 4 21.06 9.92 -4.58
C ILE A 4 21.92 8.71 -4.96
N PHE A 5 22.12 8.46 -6.26
CA PHE A 5 22.94 7.36 -6.76
C PHE A 5 24.44 7.53 -6.46
N ARG A 6 24.87 8.75 -6.08
CA ARG A 6 26.26 8.99 -5.65
C ARG A 6 26.46 8.72 -4.15
N LYS A 7 25.38 8.57 -3.38
CA LYS A 7 25.48 8.34 -1.94
C LYS A 7 25.73 6.87 -1.65
N ARG A 8 26.69 6.58 -0.77
CA ARG A 8 26.96 5.22 -0.26
C ARG A 8 25.72 4.58 0.34
N SER A 9 24.88 5.38 1.01
CA SER A 9 23.62 4.92 1.60
C SER A 9 22.66 4.27 0.61
N PHE A 10 22.58 4.80 -0.62
CA PHE A 10 21.75 4.20 -1.66
C PHE A 10 22.24 2.81 -2.05
N TRP A 11 23.54 2.65 -2.28
CA TRP A 11 24.10 1.36 -2.71
C TRP A 11 24.03 0.29 -1.63
N ILE A 12 24.20 0.65 -0.35
CA ILE A 12 24.00 -0.28 0.76
C ILE A 12 22.54 -0.73 0.80
N ALA A 13 21.59 0.21 0.72
CA ALA A 13 20.16 -0.12 0.68
C ALA A 13 19.79 -0.96 -0.55
N PHE A 14 20.35 -0.64 -1.72
CA PHE A 14 20.13 -1.38 -2.95
C PHE A 14 20.63 -2.82 -2.82
N ALA A 15 21.86 -3.02 -2.38
CA ALA A 15 22.44 -4.35 -2.22
C ALA A 15 21.67 -5.17 -1.17
N SER A 16 21.37 -4.58 0.00
CA SER A 16 20.67 -5.30 1.08
C SER A 16 19.25 -5.69 0.67
N THR A 17 18.49 -4.78 0.04
CA THR A 17 17.12 -5.07 -0.40
C THR A 17 17.08 -6.01 -1.61
N LEU A 18 18.06 -5.95 -2.51
CA LEU A 18 18.19 -6.91 -3.61
C LEU A 18 18.44 -8.33 -3.08
N VAL A 19 19.36 -8.47 -2.10
CA VAL A 19 19.60 -9.75 -1.43
C VAL A 19 18.33 -10.26 -0.77
N CYS A 20 17.60 -9.41 -0.03
CA CYS A 20 16.32 -9.79 0.58
C CYS A 20 15.29 -10.24 -0.47
N SER A 21 15.19 -9.55 -1.61
CA SER A 21 14.29 -9.89 -2.70
C SER A 21 14.62 -11.25 -3.34
N LEU A 22 15.90 -11.49 -3.61
CA LEU A 22 16.36 -12.74 -4.22
C LEU A 22 16.23 -13.91 -3.25
N LEU A 23 16.56 -13.70 -1.97
CA LEU A 23 16.32 -14.68 -0.91
C LEU A 23 14.84 -14.98 -0.74
N GLY A 24 13.97 -13.96 -0.78
CA GLY A 24 12.52 -14.15 -0.72
C GLY A 24 12.01 -15.05 -1.84
N LYS A 25 12.46 -14.79 -3.08
CA LYS A 25 12.14 -15.63 -4.25
C LYS A 25 12.70 -17.05 -4.15
N TYR A 26 13.91 -17.20 -3.63
CA TYR A 26 14.52 -18.53 -3.46
C TYR A 26 13.78 -19.33 -2.37
N LEU A 27 13.49 -18.70 -1.23
CA LEU A 27 12.81 -19.31 -0.09
C LEU A 27 11.35 -19.66 -0.40
N SER A 28 10.66 -18.89 -1.23
CA SER A 28 9.30 -19.23 -1.67
C SER A 28 9.23 -20.52 -2.51
N GLY A 29 10.37 -21.02 -3.01
CA GLY A 29 10.44 -22.31 -3.70
C GLY A 29 10.33 -23.54 -2.78
N PHE A 30 10.54 -23.37 -1.46
CA PHE A 30 10.49 -24.49 -0.52
C PHE A 30 9.04 -24.84 -0.12
N PRO A 31 8.75 -26.14 0.11
CA PRO A 31 7.43 -26.57 0.56
C PRO A 31 7.05 -25.90 1.88
N GLY A 32 5.82 -25.37 1.96
CA GLY A 32 5.31 -24.61 3.10
C GLY A 32 5.54 -23.09 3.00
N LEU A 33 6.70 -22.65 2.53
CA LEU A 33 7.02 -21.21 2.35
C LEU A 33 6.40 -20.62 1.08
N ASN A 34 6.15 -21.44 0.05
CA ASN A 34 5.44 -21.02 -1.16
C ASN A 34 4.08 -20.36 -0.85
N LEU A 35 3.38 -20.85 0.18
CA LEU A 35 2.07 -20.35 0.60
C LEU A 35 2.10 -18.92 1.18
N ILE A 36 3.29 -18.42 1.54
CA ILE A 36 3.47 -17.08 2.09
C ILE A 36 3.69 -16.06 0.97
N GLY A 37 4.21 -16.48 -0.19
CA GLY A 37 4.60 -15.61 -1.28
C GLY A 37 6.00 -14.99 -1.11
N ALA A 38 6.71 -14.83 -2.22
CA ALA A 38 8.07 -14.27 -2.25
C ALA A 38 8.13 -12.84 -1.68
N LEU A 39 7.09 -12.03 -1.92
CA LEU A 39 7.05 -10.64 -1.50
C LEU A 39 6.88 -10.48 0.01
N VAL A 40 6.06 -11.33 0.62
CA VAL A 40 5.88 -11.34 2.09
C VAL A 40 7.14 -11.86 2.76
N ILE A 41 7.80 -12.89 2.22
CA ILE A 41 9.09 -13.35 2.74
C ILE A 41 10.14 -12.23 2.65
N ALA A 42 10.23 -11.51 1.54
CA ALA A 42 11.14 -10.37 1.41
C ALA A 42 10.87 -9.28 2.46
N LEU A 43 9.59 -9.00 2.75
CA LEU A 43 9.16 -8.08 3.82
C LEU A 43 9.58 -8.59 5.21
N LEU A 44 9.43 -9.88 5.50
CA LEU A 44 9.86 -10.50 6.76
C LEU A 44 11.38 -10.44 6.94
N ILE A 45 12.16 -10.74 5.89
CA ILE A 45 13.63 -10.61 5.92
C ILE A 45 14.03 -9.15 6.15
N GLY A 46 13.36 -8.21 5.47
CA GLY A 46 13.58 -6.78 5.69
C GLY A 46 13.33 -6.34 7.13
N MET A 47 12.31 -6.88 7.80
CA MET A 47 12.08 -6.66 9.23
C MET A 47 13.19 -7.26 10.10
N LEU A 48 13.69 -8.46 9.78
CA LEU A 48 14.83 -9.06 10.49
C LEU A 48 16.10 -8.21 10.38
N CYS A 49 16.31 -7.51 9.27
CA CYS A 49 17.44 -6.59 9.12
C CYS A 49 17.47 -5.45 10.15
N GLN A 50 16.34 -5.13 10.80
CA GLN A 50 16.29 -4.11 11.85
C GLN A 50 17.04 -4.50 13.14
N ILE A 51 17.37 -5.78 13.32
CA ILE A 51 18.26 -6.23 14.39
C ILE A 51 19.62 -5.53 14.28
N SER A 52 20.08 -5.23 13.06
CA SER A 52 21.32 -4.49 12.80
C SER A 52 21.07 -3.00 12.63
N GLN A 53 21.10 -2.25 13.74
CA GLN A 53 20.99 -0.79 13.73
C GLN A 53 22.04 -0.09 12.83
N PRO A 54 23.31 -0.54 12.76
CA PRO A 54 24.29 0.08 11.85
C PRO A 54 23.90 -0.03 10.37
N LEU A 55 23.31 -1.17 9.96
CA LEU A 55 22.84 -1.38 8.60
C LEU A 55 21.70 -0.42 8.25
N ILE A 56 20.70 -0.31 9.14
CA ILE A 56 19.55 0.58 8.94
C ILE A 56 20.01 2.04 8.87
N TYR A 57 20.82 2.50 9.83
CA TYR A 57 21.32 3.88 9.86
C TYR A 57 22.09 4.22 8.58
N SER A 58 22.98 3.33 8.14
CA SER A 58 23.78 3.51 6.92
C SER A 58 22.93 3.50 5.63
N SER A 59 21.71 2.95 5.67
CA SER A 59 20.84 2.74 4.49
C SER A 59 19.61 3.63 4.46
N THR A 60 19.39 4.47 5.48
CA THR A 60 18.13 5.20 5.73
C THR A 60 17.59 5.94 4.50
N GLU A 61 18.41 6.76 3.85
CA GLU A 61 17.95 7.52 2.67
C GLU A 61 17.64 6.61 1.47
N GLY A 62 18.44 5.55 1.29
CA GLY A 62 18.25 4.57 0.22
C GLY A 62 16.97 3.74 0.40
N ILE A 63 16.66 3.34 1.63
CA ILE A 63 15.45 2.60 1.99
C ILE A 63 14.20 3.40 1.60
N GLY A 64 14.15 4.69 1.94
CA GLY A 64 13.02 5.57 1.59
C GLY A 64 12.84 5.74 0.08
N PHE A 65 13.94 5.78 -0.67
CA PHE A 65 13.89 5.84 -2.13
C PHE A 65 13.40 4.53 -2.75
N ILE A 66 13.93 3.38 -2.32
CA ILE A 66 13.59 2.05 -2.86
C ILE A 66 12.12 1.72 -2.55
N SER A 67 11.69 1.84 -1.30
CA SER A 67 10.30 1.59 -0.88
C SER A 67 9.26 2.41 -1.66
N ASN A 68 9.62 3.61 -2.15
CA ASN A 68 8.73 4.43 -2.95
C ASN A 68 8.89 4.24 -4.47
N LYS A 69 10.10 4.39 -4.99
CA LYS A 69 10.35 4.46 -6.45
C LYS A 69 10.38 3.08 -7.08
N PHE A 70 11.00 2.10 -6.43
CA PHE A 70 11.09 0.74 -6.96
C PHE A 70 9.71 0.07 -6.89
N LEU A 71 8.94 0.33 -5.82
CA LEU A 71 7.55 -0.11 -5.72
C LEU A 71 6.72 0.35 -6.92
N ARG A 72 6.74 1.66 -7.20
CA ARG A 72 5.98 2.26 -8.32
C ARG A 72 6.44 1.71 -9.66
N PHE A 73 7.74 1.54 -9.86
CA PHE A 73 8.29 0.97 -11.08
C PHE A 73 7.85 -0.49 -11.26
N GLY A 74 7.93 -1.30 -10.20
CA GLY A 74 7.44 -2.68 -10.21
C GLY A 74 5.94 -2.77 -10.52
N ILE A 75 5.11 -1.91 -9.93
CA ILE A 75 3.67 -1.86 -10.27
C ILE A 75 3.48 -1.51 -11.74
N ILE A 76 4.16 -0.47 -12.27
CA ILE A 76 4.06 -0.11 -13.69
C ILE A 76 4.43 -1.29 -14.59
N LEU A 77 5.49 -2.04 -14.27
CA LEU A 77 5.87 -3.23 -15.03
C LEU A 77 4.83 -4.36 -14.91
N LEU A 78 4.24 -4.57 -13.73
CA LEU A 78 3.13 -5.54 -13.57
C LEU A 78 1.92 -5.19 -14.45
N GLY A 79 1.75 -3.92 -14.83
CA GLY A 79 0.69 -3.50 -15.74
C GLY A 79 0.68 -4.31 -17.05
N PHE A 80 1.84 -4.66 -17.62
CA PHE A 80 1.91 -5.44 -18.86
C PHE A 80 1.22 -6.81 -18.79
N ARG A 81 1.04 -7.37 -17.59
CA ARG A 81 0.33 -8.64 -17.38
C ARG A 81 -1.18 -8.45 -17.22
N LEU A 82 -1.64 -7.26 -16.82
CA LEU A 82 -3.03 -7.05 -16.44
C LEU A 82 -3.94 -6.96 -17.67
N ASN A 83 -4.99 -7.80 -17.69
CA ASN A 83 -5.99 -7.79 -18.74
C ASN A 83 -7.04 -6.70 -18.49
N LEU A 84 -7.04 -5.66 -19.32
CA LEU A 84 -7.95 -4.53 -19.20
C LEU A 84 -9.43 -4.89 -19.47
N VAL A 85 -9.70 -5.95 -20.26
CA VAL A 85 -11.07 -6.39 -20.54
C VAL A 85 -11.68 -6.97 -19.26
N THR A 86 -10.95 -7.84 -18.57
CA THR A 86 -11.36 -8.40 -17.28
C THR A 86 -11.55 -7.29 -16.23
N LEU A 87 -10.64 -6.30 -16.21
CA LEU A 87 -10.76 -5.14 -15.33
C LEU A 87 -12.04 -4.32 -15.60
N ALA A 88 -12.39 -4.09 -16.87
CA ALA A 88 -13.58 -3.32 -17.23
C ALA A 88 -14.87 -4.01 -16.76
N HIS A 89 -14.96 -5.34 -16.86
CA HIS A 89 -16.12 -6.11 -16.41
C HIS A 89 -16.31 -6.07 -14.88
N SER A 90 -15.24 -6.16 -14.11
CA SER A 90 -15.30 -6.11 -12.64
C SER A 90 -15.32 -4.67 -12.08
N GLY A 91 -14.91 -3.69 -12.87
CA GLY A 91 -14.57 -2.33 -12.42
C GLY A 91 -15.69 -1.59 -11.70
N ILE A 92 -16.95 -1.73 -12.13
CA ILE A 92 -18.08 -1.04 -11.48
C ILE A 92 -18.29 -1.57 -10.06
N LYS A 93 -18.32 -2.89 -9.88
CA LYS A 93 -18.47 -3.51 -8.55
C LYS A 93 -17.31 -3.13 -7.62
N THR A 94 -16.07 -3.15 -8.12
CA THR A 94 -14.89 -2.82 -7.32
C THR A 94 -14.82 -1.33 -6.95
N ILE A 95 -15.24 -0.43 -7.84
CA ILE A 95 -15.32 1.01 -7.54
C ILE A 95 -16.40 1.31 -6.50
N LEU A 96 -17.58 0.67 -6.60
CA LEU A 96 -18.64 0.82 -5.61
C LEU A 96 -18.18 0.31 -4.23
N LEU A 97 -17.58 -0.89 -4.18
CA LEU A 97 -17.00 -1.41 -2.95
C LEU A 97 -15.90 -0.49 -2.42
N ALA A 98 -15.07 0.09 -3.29
CA ALA A 98 -14.00 1.00 -2.88
C ALA A 98 -14.57 2.26 -2.24
N PHE A 99 -15.65 2.82 -2.78
CA PHE A 99 -16.33 3.98 -2.22
C PHE A 99 -16.91 3.69 -0.82
N VAL A 100 -17.58 2.54 -0.66
CA VAL A 100 -18.13 2.09 0.62
C VAL A 100 -17.00 1.84 1.62
N ALA A 101 -15.98 1.09 1.24
CA ALA A 101 -14.83 0.76 2.10
C ALA A 101 -14.07 2.01 2.56
N VAL A 102 -13.81 2.96 1.65
CA VAL A 102 -13.15 4.24 1.97
C VAL A 102 -14.01 5.04 2.95
N SER A 103 -15.29 5.25 2.64
CA SER A 103 -16.19 6.05 3.49
C SER A 103 -16.36 5.43 4.87
N PHE A 104 -16.56 4.11 4.93
CA PHE A 104 -16.66 3.36 6.17
C PHE A 104 -15.38 3.45 7.00
N THR A 105 -14.22 3.23 6.40
CA THR A 105 -12.94 3.27 7.11
C THR A 105 -12.65 4.65 7.67
N ILE A 106 -12.91 5.71 6.90
CA ILE A 106 -12.76 7.09 7.39
C ILE A 106 -13.64 7.30 8.63
N ALA A 107 -14.92 6.91 8.56
CA ALA A 107 -15.85 7.08 9.67
C ALA A 107 -15.43 6.28 10.92
N VAL A 108 -15.09 5.01 10.76
CA VAL A 108 -14.80 4.09 11.88
C VAL A 108 -13.45 4.41 12.53
N VAL A 109 -12.39 4.61 11.75
CA VAL A 109 -11.07 4.98 12.30
C VAL A 109 -11.16 6.34 12.99
N TYR A 110 -11.86 7.30 12.41
CA TYR A 110 -12.07 8.61 13.03
C TYR A 110 -12.85 8.47 14.34
N PHE A 111 -13.93 7.68 14.34
CA PHE A 111 -14.73 7.40 15.54
C PHE A 111 -13.87 6.83 16.68
N PHE A 112 -13.08 5.78 16.42
CA PHE A 112 -12.18 5.22 17.44
C PHE A 112 -11.10 6.20 17.89
N CYS A 113 -10.56 7.01 16.96
CA CYS A 113 -9.61 8.06 17.32
C CYS A 113 -10.24 9.11 18.25
N ARG A 114 -11.50 9.49 18.01
CA ARG A 114 -12.24 10.41 18.90
C ARG A 114 -12.51 9.78 20.26
N LEU A 115 -12.89 8.51 20.29
CA LEU A 115 -13.15 7.77 21.52
C LEU A 115 -11.88 7.67 22.39
N LEU A 116 -10.73 7.43 21.78
CA LEU A 116 -9.42 7.34 22.44
C LEU A 116 -8.73 8.70 22.64
N LYS A 117 -9.45 9.81 22.42
CA LYS A 117 -8.97 11.20 22.60
C LYS A 117 -7.67 11.51 21.83
N VAL A 118 -7.52 10.94 20.64
CA VAL A 118 -6.43 11.27 19.73
C VAL A 118 -6.59 12.72 19.26
N ASP A 119 -5.47 13.41 19.03
CA ASP A 119 -5.46 14.74 18.42
C ASP A 119 -6.31 14.76 17.13
N LYS A 120 -7.03 15.86 16.89
CA LYS A 120 -8.01 15.95 15.78
C LYS A 120 -7.34 15.81 14.42
N GLU A 121 -6.18 16.41 14.26
CA GLU A 121 -5.44 16.40 13.01
C GLU A 121 -4.85 15.01 12.76
N LEU A 122 -4.19 14.42 13.77
CA LEU A 122 -3.69 13.05 13.70
C LEU A 122 -4.82 12.03 13.44
N SER A 123 -5.97 12.19 14.09
CA SER A 123 -7.17 11.36 13.86
C SER A 123 -7.59 11.40 12.39
N PHE A 124 -7.59 12.60 11.81
CA PHE A 124 -7.99 12.83 10.43
C PHE A 124 -6.99 12.17 9.47
N LEU A 125 -5.69 12.44 9.64
CA LEU A 125 -4.64 11.87 8.80
C LEU A 125 -4.63 10.34 8.85
N ALA A 126 -4.72 9.75 10.05
CA ALA A 126 -4.76 8.30 10.22
C ALA A 126 -5.99 7.68 9.53
N SER A 127 -7.16 8.34 9.62
CA SER A 127 -8.39 7.86 8.99
C SER A 127 -8.29 7.82 7.47
N PHE A 128 -7.79 8.88 6.83
CA PHE A 128 -7.57 8.89 5.38
C PHE A 128 -6.43 7.96 4.95
N GLY A 129 -5.38 7.86 5.77
CA GLY A 129 -4.28 6.92 5.58
C GLY A 129 -4.78 5.48 5.51
N CYS A 130 -5.52 5.03 6.53
CA CYS A 130 -6.09 3.67 6.56
C CYS A 130 -7.11 3.43 5.45
N ALA A 131 -7.90 4.45 5.07
CA ALA A 131 -9.00 4.29 4.15
C ALA A 131 -8.61 4.16 2.68
N ILE A 132 -7.53 4.79 2.22
CA ILE A 132 -7.25 4.95 0.78
C ILE A 132 -6.02 4.14 0.34
N CYS A 133 -4.82 4.72 0.49
CA CYS A 133 -3.57 4.15 -0.03
C CYS A 133 -2.39 4.36 0.92
N GLY A 134 -2.68 4.52 2.21
CA GLY A 134 -1.66 4.55 3.25
C GLY A 134 -0.90 5.86 3.31
N ALA A 135 0.43 5.77 3.26
CA ALA A 135 1.31 6.93 3.34
C ALA A 135 1.02 7.98 2.24
N ALA A 136 0.69 7.54 1.03
CA ALA A 136 0.37 8.44 -0.08
C ALA A 136 -0.91 9.25 0.17
N ALA A 137 -1.88 8.68 0.90
CA ALA A 137 -3.09 9.40 1.28
C ALA A 137 -2.80 10.44 2.35
N VAL A 138 -2.01 10.10 3.37
CA VAL A 138 -1.56 11.07 4.40
C VAL A 138 -0.86 12.24 3.72
N MET A 139 0.14 11.98 2.88
CA MET A 139 0.89 13.03 2.17
C MET A 139 0.04 13.86 1.20
N GLY A 140 -1.03 13.29 0.64
CA GLY A 140 -1.97 14.00 -0.22
C GLY A 140 -2.95 14.89 0.53
N ILE A 141 -3.33 14.49 1.75
CA ILE A 141 -4.31 15.20 2.60
C ILE A 141 -3.63 16.22 3.52
N SER A 142 -2.45 15.94 4.04
CA SER A 142 -1.72 16.83 4.97
C SER A 142 -1.62 18.29 4.48
N PRO A 143 -1.27 18.58 3.20
CA PRO A 143 -1.23 19.95 2.71
C PRO A 143 -2.60 20.65 2.68
N GLN A 144 -3.69 19.88 2.47
CA GLN A 144 -5.05 20.42 2.36
C GLN A 144 -5.56 20.97 3.70
N VAL A 145 -5.10 20.39 4.80
CA VAL A 145 -5.47 20.79 6.16
C VAL A 145 -4.34 21.50 6.90
N LYS A 146 -3.24 21.82 6.21
CA LYS A 146 -2.01 22.42 6.79
C LYS A 146 -1.53 21.66 8.03
N ALA A 147 -1.52 20.34 7.93
CA ALA A 147 -1.14 19.45 9.02
C ALA A 147 0.29 19.70 9.49
N ASP A 148 0.49 19.54 10.79
CA ASP A 148 1.80 19.47 11.39
C ASP A 148 2.60 18.29 10.83
N LYS A 149 3.92 18.50 10.71
CA LYS A 149 4.82 17.51 10.12
C LYS A 149 4.94 16.28 11.01
N ASP A 150 4.97 16.44 12.34
CA ASP A 150 5.12 15.33 13.26
C ASP A 150 3.87 14.44 13.24
N ASN A 151 2.68 15.06 13.19
CA ASN A 151 1.41 14.33 13.01
C ASN A 151 1.36 13.55 11.70
N SER A 152 1.82 14.17 10.61
CA SER A 152 1.88 13.50 9.29
C SER A 152 2.84 12.32 9.30
N VAL A 153 4.03 12.48 9.87
CA VAL A 153 5.03 11.41 10.01
C VAL A 153 4.50 10.29 10.89
N LEU A 154 3.85 10.61 12.01
CA LEU A 154 3.29 9.62 12.92
C LEU A 154 2.13 8.85 12.27
N ALA A 155 1.23 9.53 11.55
CA ALA A 155 0.15 8.87 10.81
C ALA A 155 0.70 7.91 9.74
N VAL A 156 1.69 8.35 8.96
CA VAL A 156 2.38 7.48 7.99
C VAL A 156 2.95 6.24 8.68
N ALA A 157 3.69 6.41 9.78
CA ALA A 157 4.31 5.31 10.50
C ALA A 157 3.28 4.28 11.01
N VAL A 158 2.19 4.75 11.62
CA VAL A 158 1.11 3.89 12.12
C VAL A 158 0.48 3.09 10.98
N VAL A 159 0.18 3.75 9.88
CA VAL A 159 -0.51 3.13 8.74
C VAL A 159 0.39 2.12 8.01
N CYS A 160 1.68 2.40 7.86
CA CYS A 160 2.63 1.42 7.31
C CYS A 160 2.71 0.16 8.19
N ILE A 161 2.68 0.32 9.53
CA ILE A 161 2.71 -0.81 10.45
C ILE A 161 1.39 -1.59 10.41
N MET A 162 0.24 -0.90 10.36
CA MET A 162 -1.06 -1.56 10.12
C MET A 162 -1.04 -2.38 8.84
N GLY A 163 -0.53 -1.81 7.73
CA GLY A 163 -0.38 -2.54 6.47
C GLY A 163 0.44 -3.82 6.62
N THR A 164 1.59 -3.74 7.30
CA THR A 164 2.45 -4.92 7.54
C THR A 164 1.76 -5.96 8.42
N VAL A 165 1.15 -5.56 9.55
CA VAL A 165 0.44 -6.48 10.45
C VAL A 165 -0.71 -7.17 9.72
N PHE A 166 -1.56 -6.41 9.03
CA PHE A 166 -2.72 -6.98 8.33
C PHE A 166 -2.33 -7.82 7.12
N THR A 167 -1.19 -7.54 6.46
CA THR A 167 -0.66 -8.43 5.41
C THR A 167 -0.41 -9.83 5.97
N LEU A 168 0.25 -9.92 7.13
CA LEU A 168 0.54 -11.21 7.77
C LEU A 168 -0.74 -11.91 8.25
N VAL A 169 -1.69 -11.13 8.79
CA VAL A 169 -3.01 -11.66 9.20
C VAL A 169 -3.75 -12.24 8.00
N GLU A 170 -3.86 -11.50 6.90
CA GLU A 170 -4.63 -11.94 5.72
C GLU A 170 -3.99 -13.12 5.00
N VAL A 171 -2.65 -13.16 4.92
CA VAL A 171 -1.94 -14.34 4.40
C VAL A 171 -2.16 -15.57 5.31
N ALA A 172 -2.25 -15.39 6.62
CA ALA A 172 -2.62 -16.49 7.52
C ALA A 172 -4.09 -16.92 7.33
N LEU A 173 -4.99 -15.98 7.05
CA LEU A 173 -6.41 -16.24 6.76
C LEU A 173 -6.63 -16.98 5.45
N LEU A 174 -5.69 -16.96 4.50
CA LEU A 174 -5.75 -17.70 3.23
C LEU A 174 -6.08 -19.20 3.43
N LYS A 175 -5.62 -19.81 4.53
CA LYS A 175 -5.87 -21.22 4.84
C LYS A 175 -7.15 -21.50 5.62
N VAL A 176 -7.75 -20.45 6.18
CA VAL A 176 -8.87 -20.55 7.12
C VAL A 176 -10.18 -20.17 6.46
N LEU A 177 -10.15 -19.15 5.59
CA LEU A 177 -11.33 -18.70 4.86
C LEU A 177 -11.56 -19.58 3.63
N PRO A 178 -12.80 -20.05 3.38
CA PRO A 178 -13.14 -20.83 2.20
C PRO A 178 -13.35 -19.92 0.97
N PHE A 179 -12.40 -19.03 0.72
CA PHE A 179 -12.46 -18.07 -0.39
C PHE A 179 -11.74 -18.61 -1.61
N ASP A 180 -12.32 -18.35 -2.79
CA ASP A 180 -11.58 -18.52 -4.03
C ASP A 180 -10.54 -17.40 -4.23
N SER A 181 -9.72 -17.53 -5.28
CA SER A 181 -8.68 -16.53 -5.56
C SER A 181 -9.24 -15.13 -5.86
N VAL A 182 -10.44 -15.01 -6.46
CA VAL A 182 -11.04 -13.71 -6.76
C VAL A 182 -11.46 -13.05 -5.45
N GLN A 183 -12.21 -13.75 -4.62
CA GLN A 183 -12.69 -13.27 -3.32
C GLN A 183 -11.53 -12.88 -2.40
N PHE A 184 -10.49 -13.71 -2.32
CA PHE A 184 -9.29 -13.39 -1.55
C PHE A 184 -8.57 -12.13 -2.09
N GLY A 185 -8.44 -12.02 -3.42
CA GLY A 185 -7.88 -10.82 -4.05
C GLY A 185 -8.69 -9.55 -3.74
N ILE A 186 -10.01 -9.60 -3.87
CA ILE A 186 -10.90 -8.48 -3.56
C ILE A 186 -10.82 -8.10 -2.08
N MET A 187 -10.86 -9.07 -1.17
CA MET A 187 -10.70 -8.83 0.26
C MET A 187 -9.40 -8.07 0.53
N ASN A 188 -8.26 -8.60 0.06
CA ASN A 188 -6.94 -8.03 0.33
C ASN A 188 -6.77 -6.63 -0.27
N GLY A 189 -7.25 -6.41 -1.50
CA GLY A 189 -7.22 -5.08 -2.10
C GLY A 189 -8.13 -4.08 -1.38
N ALA A 190 -9.25 -4.54 -0.81
CA ALA A 190 -10.20 -3.73 -0.08
C ALA A 190 -9.75 -3.39 1.35
N SER A 191 -9.02 -4.27 2.03
CA SER A 191 -8.61 -4.11 3.43
C SER A 191 -7.18 -3.58 3.62
N LEU A 192 -6.21 -4.04 2.82
CA LEU A 192 -4.80 -3.69 3.04
C LEU A 192 -4.53 -2.22 2.74
N HIS A 193 -3.63 -1.62 3.50
CA HIS A 193 -3.53 -0.16 3.62
C HIS A 193 -2.69 0.46 2.50
N GLU A 194 -1.65 -0.24 2.03
CA GLU A 194 -0.81 0.19 0.92
C GLU A 194 -0.90 -0.77 -0.26
N ILE A 195 -0.50 -0.31 -1.45
CA ILE A 195 -0.47 -1.15 -2.66
C ILE A 195 0.55 -2.26 -2.49
N ALA A 196 1.70 -1.95 -1.88
CA ALA A 196 2.73 -2.90 -1.49
C ALA A 196 2.17 -4.13 -0.77
N HIS A 197 1.43 -3.87 0.32
CA HIS A 197 0.80 -4.90 1.15
C HIS A 197 -0.24 -5.70 0.38
N ALA A 198 -1.12 -5.02 -0.38
CA ALA A 198 -2.13 -5.67 -1.22
C ALA A 198 -1.52 -6.60 -2.27
N VAL A 199 -0.44 -6.17 -2.92
CA VAL A 199 0.31 -6.96 -3.89
C VAL A 199 0.98 -8.16 -3.21
N ALA A 200 1.59 -7.99 -2.05
CA ALA A 200 2.24 -9.08 -1.32
C ALA A 200 1.25 -10.16 -0.87
N ALA A 201 0.11 -9.77 -0.29
CA ALA A 201 -0.93 -10.72 0.09
C ALA A 201 -1.62 -11.35 -1.13
N GLY A 202 -1.89 -10.55 -2.17
CA GLY A 202 -2.46 -11.05 -3.42
C GLY A 202 -1.57 -12.09 -4.11
N GLU A 203 -0.25 -11.89 -4.10
CA GLU A 203 0.72 -12.86 -4.63
C GLU A 203 0.65 -14.21 -3.89
N ALA A 204 0.52 -14.19 -2.55
CA ALA A 204 0.35 -15.41 -1.76
C ALA A 204 -0.92 -16.20 -2.15
N GLY A 205 -1.97 -15.50 -2.59
CA GLY A 205 -3.22 -16.10 -3.11
C GLY A 205 -3.17 -16.52 -4.59
N GLY A 206 -2.03 -16.35 -5.25
CA GLY A 206 -1.83 -16.70 -6.66
C GLY A 206 -2.17 -15.58 -7.66
N ALA A 207 -1.93 -15.86 -8.94
CA ALA A 207 -1.95 -14.87 -10.01
C ALA A 207 -3.31 -14.15 -10.16
N VAL A 208 -4.41 -14.90 -10.01
CA VAL A 208 -5.79 -14.36 -10.07
C VAL A 208 -6.10 -13.47 -8.87
N ALA A 209 -5.66 -13.86 -7.66
CA ALA A 209 -5.85 -13.05 -6.46
C ALA A 209 -5.05 -11.75 -6.54
N LEU A 210 -3.81 -11.82 -7.03
CA LEU A 210 -2.98 -10.64 -7.25
C LEU A 210 -3.63 -9.63 -8.19
N ASP A 211 -4.16 -10.07 -9.32
CA ASP A 211 -4.79 -9.17 -10.30
C ASP A 211 -6.01 -8.46 -9.68
N ASN A 212 -6.87 -9.22 -9.00
CA ASN A 212 -8.04 -8.66 -8.30
C ASN A 212 -7.65 -7.73 -7.14
N ALA A 213 -6.59 -8.05 -6.39
CA ALA A 213 -6.07 -7.20 -5.32
C ALA A 213 -5.55 -5.87 -5.86
N ILE A 214 -4.82 -5.88 -6.98
CA ILE A 214 -4.35 -4.66 -7.65
C ILE A 214 -5.54 -3.83 -8.12
N ILE A 215 -6.50 -4.44 -8.81
CA ILE A 215 -7.71 -3.76 -9.32
C ILE A 215 -8.48 -3.08 -8.19
N MET A 216 -8.78 -3.84 -7.13
CA MET A 216 -9.54 -3.35 -5.99
C MET A 216 -8.78 -2.23 -5.25
N LYS A 217 -7.45 -2.39 -5.08
CA LYS A 217 -6.63 -1.39 -4.40
C LYS A 217 -6.46 -0.11 -5.21
N LEU A 218 -6.28 -0.20 -6.53
CA LEU A 218 -6.23 0.96 -7.41
C LEU A 218 -7.57 1.69 -7.45
N SER A 219 -8.69 0.96 -7.38
CA SER A 219 -10.03 1.54 -7.25
C SER A 219 -10.13 2.44 -6.00
N ARG A 220 -9.53 2.03 -4.87
CA ARG A 220 -9.42 2.90 -3.67
C ARG A 220 -8.49 4.08 -3.89
N VAL A 221 -7.33 3.87 -4.52
CA VAL A 221 -6.35 4.94 -4.77
C VAL A 221 -6.93 6.05 -5.67
N LEU A 222 -7.80 5.71 -6.63
CA LEU A 222 -8.51 6.68 -7.47
C LEU A 222 -9.36 7.66 -6.65
N LEU A 223 -9.87 7.22 -5.49
CA LEU A 223 -10.66 8.04 -4.58
C LEU A 223 -9.81 9.07 -3.80
N LEU A 224 -8.47 9.04 -3.91
CA LEU A 224 -7.60 10.03 -3.28
C LEU A 224 -7.82 11.45 -3.82
N ALA A 225 -7.88 11.59 -5.14
CA ALA A 225 -8.07 12.88 -5.78
C ALA A 225 -9.39 13.56 -5.39
N PRO A 226 -10.57 12.90 -5.52
CA PRO A 226 -11.83 13.50 -5.07
C PRO A 226 -11.86 13.73 -3.56
N ALA A 227 -11.31 12.82 -2.76
CA ALA A 227 -11.19 13.02 -1.31
C ALA A 227 -10.39 14.29 -0.97
N ALA A 228 -9.23 14.48 -1.58
CA ALA A 228 -8.39 15.66 -1.34
C ALA A 228 -9.08 16.98 -1.72
N LEU A 229 -9.83 17.01 -2.84
CA LEU A 229 -10.61 18.18 -3.24
C LEU A 229 -11.73 18.52 -2.26
N ILE A 230 -12.50 17.51 -1.85
CA ILE A 230 -13.61 17.68 -0.89
C ILE A 230 -13.05 18.21 0.43
N VAL A 231 -11.97 17.61 0.94
CA VAL A 231 -11.30 18.04 2.18
C VAL A 231 -10.80 19.47 2.07
N GLY A 232 -10.08 19.80 0.98
CA GLY A 232 -9.55 21.15 0.76
C GLY A 232 -10.67 22.20 0.68
N ALA A 233 -11.76 21.91 -0.04
CA ALA A 233 -12.90 22.80 -0.16
C ALA A 233 -13.62 23.04 1.18
N ILE A 234 -13.81 21.99 1.99
CA ILE A 234 -14.40 22.10 3.34
C ILE A 234 -13.49 22.93 4.24
N TYR A 235 -12.17 22.71 4.18
CA TYR A 235 -11.19 23.43 5.00
C TYR A 235 -11.16 24.93 4.69
N GLN A 236 -11.16 25.29 3.40
CA GLN A 236 -11.21 26.69 2.94
C GLN A 236 -12.49 27.39 3.40
N LYS A 237 -13.66 26.76 3.23
CA LYS A 237 -14.95 27.31 3.68
C LYS A 237 -14.97 27.58 5.18
N ARG A 238 -14.42 26.68 5.99
CA ARG A 238 -14.41 26.83 7.47
C ARG A 238 -13.46 27.91 7.98
N HIS A 239 -12.39 28.20 7.24
CA HIS A 239 -11.38 29.17 7.68
C HIS A 239 -11.49 30.52 6.97
N GLN A 240 -12.57 30.78 6.22
CA GLN A 240 -12.83 32.03 5.48
C GLN A 240 -11.61 32.54 4.69
N LYS A 241 -10.75 31.64 4.19
CA LYS A 241 -9.58 32.02 3.40
C LYS A 241 -9.98 32.08 1.93
N THR A 242 -10.13 33.31 1.42
CA THR A 242 -10.03 33.61 0.00
C THR A 242 -8.56 33.53 -0.38
N THR A 243 -8.13 32.46 -1.03
CA THR A 243 -6.79 32.40 -1.62
C THR A 243 -6.89 31.75 -2.99
N ASP A 244 -6.35 32.42 -4.01
CA ASP A 244 -6.13 31.95 -5.39
C ASP A 244 -5.12 30.78 -5.49
N GLU A 245 -4.72 30.17 -4.38
CA GLU A 245 -3.82 29.03 -4.38
C GLU A 245 -4.56 27.80 -4.93
N LYS A 246 -4.31 27.50 -6.21
CA LYS A 246 -4.74 26.26 -6.88
C LYS A 246 -4.41 25.07 -5.98
N GLN A 247 -5.45 24.38 -5.49
CA GLN A 247 -5.29 23.12 -4.77
C GLN A 247 -4.53 22.13 -5.66
N LYS A 248 -3.32 21.78 -5.26
CA LYS A 248 -2.54 20.77 -5.97
C LYS A 248 -3.16 19.40 -5.71
N LEU A 249 -3.77 18.84 -6.74
CA LEU A 249 -4.28 17.49 -6.73
C LEU A 249 -3.13 16.47 -6.59
N PRO A 250 -3.14 15.59 -5.58
CA PRO A 250 -2.17 14.52 -5.48
C PRO A 250 -2.52 13.43 -6.51
N ILE A 251 -2.13 13.63 -7.77
CA ILE A 251 -2.31 12.62 -8.83
C ILE A 251 -1.14 11.63 -8.76
N PRO A 252 -1.38 10.34 -8.49
CA PRO A 252 -0.34 9.33 -8.50
C PRO A 252 0.07 8.99 -9.93
N TRP A 253 1.07 9.69 -10.47
CA TRP A 253 1.58 9.47 -11.84
C TRP A 253 1.93 8.02 -12.18
N PHE A 254 2.30 7.20 -11.19
CA PHE A 254 2.56 5.78 -11.41
C PHE A 254 1.32 5.00 -11.85
N MET A 255 0.12 5.44 -11.44
CA MET A 255 -1.14 4.85 -11.86
C MET A 255 -1.40 5.07 -13.35
N LEU A 256 -1.06 6.26 -13.87
CA LEU A 256 -1.12 6.50 -15.30
C LEU A 256 -0.16 5.58 -16.05
N GLY A 257 1.08 5.45 -15.56
CA GLY A 257 2.05 4.50 -16.11
C GLY A 257 1.53 3.06 -16.11
N PHE A 258 0.92 2.62 -15.01
CA PHE A 258 0.28 1.30 -14.88
C PHE A 258 -0.84 1.08 -15.89
N LEU A 259 -1.73 2.06 -16.07
CA LEU A 259 -2.83 1.96 -17.04
C LEU A 259 -2.32 1.90 -18.48
N LEU A 260 -1.28 2.68 -18.80
CA LEU A 260 -0.65 2.66 -20.13
C LEU A 260 0.03 1.32 -20.43
N THR A 261 0.81 0.78 -19.48
CA THR A 261 1.44 -0.54 -19.67
C THR A 261 0.41 -1.66 -19.68
N SER A 262 -0.70 -1.55 -18.96
CA SER A 262 -1.83 -2.49 -19.04
C SER A 262 -2.54 -2.45 -20.39
N ALA A 263 -2.75 -1.26 -20.96
CA ALA A 263 -3.29 -1.12 -22.31
C ALA A 263 -2.35 -1.72 -23.35
N PHE A 264 -1.05 -1.43 -23.23
CA PHE A 264 -0.05 -1.96 -24.15
C PHE A 264 0.15 -3.49 -23.99
N GLY A 265 0.05 -4.02 -22.77
CA GLY A 265 0.10 -5.46 -22.52
C GLY A 265 -1.14 -6.20 -23.03
N SER A 266 -2.32 -5.58 -22.94
CA SER A 266 -3.59 -6.18 -23.38
C SER A 266 -3.81 -6.12 -24.90
N PHE A 267 -3.39 -5.04 -25.57
CA PHE A 267 -3.71 -4.77 -26.98
C PHE A 267 -2.48 -4.58 -27.88
N GLY A 268 -1.29 -4.44 -27.30
CA GLY A 268 -0.06 -4.23 -28.04
C GLY A 268 0.53 -5.55 -28.58
N PRO A 269 1.43 -5.46 -29.57
CA PRO A 269 2.04 -6.63 -30.22
C PRO A 269 3.23 -7.18 -29.41
N LEU A 270 3.02 -7.48 -28.12
CA LEU A 270 4.04 -8.09 -27.27
C LEU A 270 3.91 -9.63 -27.25
N SER A 271 5.03 -10.33 -27.38
CA SER A 271 5.04 -11.78 -27.20
C SER A 271 4.96 -12.14 -25.71
N GLN A 272 4.39 -13.30 -25.41
CA GLN A 272 4.25 -13.77 -24.03
C GLN A 272 5.59 -13.82 -23.29
N GLY A 273 6.67 -14.22 -23.96
CA GLY A 273 8.01 -14.27 -23.35
C GLY A 273 8.54 -12.91 -22.92
N VAL A 274 8.23 -11.82 -23.64
CA VAL A 274 8.61 -10.46 -23.23
C VAL A 274 7.81 -10.02 -22.01
N ILE A 275 6.51 -10.32 -21.98
CA ILE A 275 5.64 -10.03 -20.82
C ILE A 275 6.17 -10.77 -19.59
N ASP A 276 6.51 -12.05 -19.70
CA ASP A 276 7.02 -12.85 -18.59
C ASP A 276 8.35 -12.29 -18.03
N GLN A 277 9.25 -11.80 -18.90
CA GLN A 277 10.47 -11.13 -18.47
C GLN A 277 10.22 -9.80 -17.74
N LEU A 278 9.28 -8.99 -18.25
CA LEU A 278 8.88 -7.74 -17.61
C LEU A 278 8.25 -7.99 -16.23
N VAL A 279 7.42 -9.04 -16.12
CA VAL A 279 6.82 -9.48 -14.85
C VAL A 279 7.90 -9.98 -13.89
N ALA A 280 8.84 -10.81 -14.35
CA ALA A 280 9.95 -11.29 -13.52
C ALA A 280 10.79 -10.12 -12.99
N LEU A 281 11.07 -9.12 -13.83
CA LEU A 281 11.75 -7.90 -13.43
C LEU A 281 10.91 -7.11 -12.41
N ALA A 282 9.60 -7.00 -12.63
CA ALA A 282 8.67 -6.35 -11.70
C ALA A 282 8.76 -6.95 -10.30
N TYR A 283 8.76 -8.27 -10.19
CA TYR A 283 8.86 -8.97 -8.90
C TYR A 283 10.18 -8.71 -8.16
N ILE A 284 11.29 -8.52 -8.87
CA ILE A 284 12.56 -8.12 -8.25
C ILE A 284 12.41 -6.72 -7.64
N PHE A 285 11.88 -5.74 -8.38
CA PHE A 285 11.68 -4.39 -7.88
C PHE A 285 10.67 -4.33 -6.72
N LEU A 286 9.60 -5.12 -6.80
CA LEU A 286 8.59 -5.24 -5.74
C LEU A 286 9.16 -5.92 -4.50
N GLY A 287 9.94 -6.98 -4.65
CA GLY A 287 10.60 -7.66 -3.53
C GLY A 287 11.61 -6.74 -2.83
N MET A 288 12.38 -5.96 -3.59
CA MET A 288 13.27 -4.93 -3.03
C MET A 288 12.48 -3.86 -2.27
N ALA A 289 11.35 -3.41 -2.82
CA ALA A 289 10.48 -2.46 -2.14
C ALA A 289 9.86 -3.04 -0.87
N MET A 290 9.43 -4.31 -0.88
CA MET A 290 8.88 -4.99 0.29
C MET A 290 9.92 -5.14 1.40
N ALA A 291 11.15 -5.51 1.04
CA ALA A 291 12.27 -5.54 1.98
C ALA A 291 12.56 -4.15 2.56
N ALA A 292 12.57 -3.10 1.73
CA ALA A 292 12.77 -1.73 2.18
C ALA A 292 11.65 -1.27 3.14
N LEU A 293 10.39 -1.65 2.87
CA LEU A 293 9.28 -1.39 3.78
C LEU A 293 9.47 -2.11 5.12
N GLY A 294 9.85 -3.40 5.10
CA GLY A 294 10.18 -4.15 6.31
C GLY A 294 11.31 -3.52 7.14
N MET A 295 12.34 -3.00 6.47
CA MET A 295 13.45 -2.26 7.11
C MET A 295 13.02 -0.91 7.70
N SER A 296 11.89 -0.35 7.25
CA SER A 296 11.37 0.96 7.71
C SER A 296 10.42 0.87 8.91
N VAL A 297 10.05 -0.33 9.34
CA VAL A 297 9.05 -0.56 10.40
C VAL A 297 9.61 -0.16 11.78
N ASN A 298 9.44 1.11 12.19
CA ASN A 298 9.98 1.60 13.47
C ASN A 298 8.95 1.51 14.61
N PHE A 299 8.92 0.38 15.33
CA PHE A 299 8.01 0.18 16.47
C PHE A 299 8.25 1.13 17.65
N LYS A 300 9.47 1.65 17.83
CA LYS A 300 9.82 2.53 18.97
C LYS A 300 9.07 3.86 18.91
N VAL A 301 8.91 4.44 17.72
CA VAL A 301 8.20 5.72 17.51
C VAL A 301 6.71 5.59 17.90
N ILE A 302 6.09 4.45 17.60
CA ILE A 302 4.68 4.20 17.94
C ILE A 302 4.47 4.10 19.45
N ILE A 303 5.32 3.34 20.14
CA ILE A 303 5.17 3.14 21.59
C ILE A 303 5.30 4.49 22.34
N ALA A 304 6.19 5.36 21.88
CA ALA A 304 6.45 6.64 22.54
C ALA A 304 5.35 7.69 22.35
N ARG A 305 4.75 7.81 21.15
CA ARG A 305 3.81 8.91 20.82
C ARG A 305 2.53 8.49 20.09
N GLY A 306 2.46 7.26 19.60
CA GLY A 306 1.42 6.79 18.70
C GLY A 306 0.42 5.79 19.29
N ARG A 307 0.48 5.46 20.58
CA ARG A 307 -0.31 4.34 21.15
C ARG A 307 -1.81 4.45 20.89
N ASN A 308 -2.43 5.60 21.17
CA ASN A 308 -3.88 5.75 21.03
C ASN A 308 -4.33 5.72 19.56
N VAL A 309 -3.58 6.37 18.66
CA VAL A 309 -3.87 6.34 17.22
C VAL A 309 -3.62 4.95 16.63
N PHE A 310 -2.63 4.23 17.14
CA PHE A 310 -2.35 2.84 16.74
C PHE A 310 -3.50 1.92 17.11
N ILE A 311 -4.00 1.98 18.35
CA ILE A 311 -5.15 1.17 18.78
C ILE A 311 -6.40 1.53 17.97
N ALA A 312 -6.67 2.82 17.76
CA ALA A 312 -7.79 3.26 16.94
C ALA A 312 -7.70 2.74 15.50
N SER A 313 -6.51 2.84 14.90
CA SER A 313 -6.25 2.35 13.55
C SER A 313 -6.43 0.83 13.50
N PHE A 314 -5.87 0.09 14.46
CA PHE A 314 -6.01 -1.36 14.53
C PHE A 314 -7.48 -1.80 14.61
N LEU A 315 -8.28 -1.21 15.50
CA LEU A 315 -9.71 -1.51 15.62
C LEU A 315 -10.46 -1.18 14.32
N GLY A 316 -10.16 -0.05 13.70
CA GLY A 316 -10.74 0.32 12.41
C GLY A 316 -10.32 -0.61 11.27
N SER A 317 -9.07 -1.07 11.26
CA SER A 317 -8.55 -2.04 10.29
C SER A 317 -9.19 -3.42 10.46
N VAL A 318 -9.48 -3.85 11.70
CA VAL A 318 -10.28 -5.07 11.94
C VAL A 318 -11.69 -4.92 11.36
N CYS A 319 -12.35 -3.79 11.62
CA CYS A 319 -13.68 -3.53 11.07
C CYS A 319 -13.67 -3.49 9.54
N LEU A 320 -12.66 -2.86 8.94
CA LEU A 320 -12.47 -2.83 7.49
C LEU A 320 -12.23 -4.23 6.92
N LEU A 321 -11.40 -5.05 7.56
CA LEU A 321 -11.16 -6.42 7.14
C LEU A 321 -12.46 -7.24 7.16
N LEU A 322 -13.28 -7.10 8.21
CA LEU A 322 -14.58 -7.77 8.28
C LEU A 322 -15.53 -7.30 7.17
N LEU A 323 -15.58 -5.99 6.90
CA LEU A 323 -16.36 -5.45 5.78
C LEU A 323 -15.86 -5.98 4.43
N ALA A 324 -14.54 -6.02 4.23
CA ALA A 324 -13.92 -6.51 3.02
C ALA A 324 -14.20 -8.00 2.80
N ALA A 325 -14.02 -8.82 3.84
CA ALA A 325 -14.28 -10.26 3.79
C ALA A 325 -15.76 -10.56 3.52
N THR A 326 -16.68 -9.90 4.23
CA THR A 326 -18.12 -10.06 4.01
C THR A 326 -18.55 -9.61 2.61
N SER A 327 -18.01 -8.49 2.12
CA SER A 327 -18.33 -7.99 0.78
C SER A 327 -17.75 -8.89 -0.31
N ALA A 328 -16.55 -9.42 -0.12
CA ALA A 328 -15.95 -10.39 -1.03
C ALA A 328 -16.81 -11.64 -1.12
N TYR A 329 -17.22 -12.22 0.02
CA TYR A 329 -18.04 -13.43 0.06
C TYR A 329 -19.44 -13.26 -0.56
N LEU A 330 -20.07 -12.10 -0.36
CA LEU A 330 -21.47 -11.88 -0.78
C LEU A 330 -21.63 -11.42 -2.24
N PHE A 331 -20.64 -10.70 -2.79
CA PHE A 331 -20.81 -9.98 -4.06
C PHE A 331 -19.86 -10.40 -5.19
N PHE A 332 -18.84 -11.20 -4.86
CA PHE A 332 -17.81 -11.70 -5.78
C PHE A 332 -17.69 -13.21 -5.69
#